data_AF-A0A199P8N7-F1
#
_entry.id   AF-A0A199P8N7-F1
#
_cell.length_a   1.000
_cell.length_b   1.000
_cell.length_c   1.000
_cell.angle_alpha   90.00
_cell.angle_beta   90.00
_cell.angle_gamma   90.00
#
_symmetry.space_group_name_H-M   'P 1'
#
loop_
_entity.id
_entity.type
_entity.pdbx_description
1 polymer ?
#
loop_
_entity_poly.entity_id
_entity_poly.type
_entity_poly.pdbx_seq_one_letter_code
_entity_poly.pdbx_strand_id
1 'polypeptide(L)'
;MQHGQYLLLLGACLLLTLPLEFVFRARVYRRPLLTLRVIGVVLVLFGAWDVIAYHRGHWTYDAQYFLGISIPGGLPLEEILFFVAIPLCALLTYGAVGTCLGWLRRLRRGTGALARGPRDPRAPGAGEGPHA
;
A
#
# COMPACT_ATOMS: atom_id res chain seq x y z
N MET A 1 33.56 -5.70 2.06
CA MET A 1 32.46 -5.92 1.09
C MET A 1 31.14 -5.73 1.82
N GLN A 2 30.65 -4.50 1.91
CA GLN A 2 29.36 -4.16 2.57
C GLN A 2 28.53 -3.20 1.70
N HIS A 3 28.96 -2.93 0.46
CA HIS A 3 28.27 -2.02 -0.43
C HIS A 3 27.00 -2.68 -0.99
N GLY A 4 25.87 -1.98 -0.94
CA GLY A 4 24.62 -2.41 -1.59
C GLY A 4 23.60 -3.12 -0.70
N GLN A 5 23.82 -3.20 0.62
CA GLN A 5 22.81 -3.74 1.56
C GLN A 5 21.48 -2.95 1.49
N TYR A 6 21.58 -1.63 1.30
CA TYR A 6 20.42 -0.75 1.16
C TYR A 6 19.61 -1.07 -0.10
N LEU A 7 20.30 -1.29 -1.23
CA LEU A 7 19.67 -1.74 -2.47
C LEU A 7 19.05 -3.12 -2.35
N LEU A 8 19.71 -4.04 -1.64
CA LEU A 8 19.21 -5.38 -1.43
C LEU A 8 17.95 -5.36 -0.56
N LEU A 9 17.89 -4.49 0.44
CA LEU A 9 16.70 -4.25 1.25
C LEU A 9 15.55 -3.65 0.42
N LEU A 10 15.82 -2.61 -0.36
CA LEU A 10 14.82 -1.99 -1.26
C LEU A 10 14.30 -3.00 -2.29
N GLY A 11 15.21 -3.77 -2.87
CA GLY A 11 14.92 -4.88 -3.78
C GLY A 11 14.04 -5.92 -3.11
N ALA A 12 14.38 -6.36 -1.89
CA ALA A 12 13.59 -7.31 -1.12
C ALA A 12 12.19 -6.78 -0.78
N CYS A 13 12.07 -5.51 -0.37
CA CYS A 13 10.76 -4.88 -0.12
C CYS A 13 9.87 -4.91 -1.37
N LEU A 14 10.43 -4.55 -2.53
CA LEU A 14 9.70 -4.61 -3.80
C LEU A 14 9.38 -6.06 -4.16
N LEU A 15 10.33 -6.99 -4.05
CA LEU A 15 10.13 -8.39 -4.39
C LEU A 15 9.05 -9.06 -3.53
N LEU A 16 8.96 -8.70 -2.25
CA LEU A 16 7.94 -9.19 -1.34
C LEU A 16 6.55 -8.59 -1.62
N THR A 17 6.48 -7.33 -2.04
CA THR A 17 5.21 -6.64 -2.31
C THR A 17 4.70 -6.88 -3.73
N LEU A 18 5.55 -7.26 -4.68
CA LEU A 18 5.20 -7.50 -6.08
C LEU A 18 4.18 -8.65 -6.27
N PRO A 19 4.29 -9.80 -5.57
CA PRO A 19 3.25 -10.83 -5.58
C PRO A 19 1.87 -10.32 -5.10
N LEU A 20 1.81 -9.31 -4.22
CA LEU A 20 0.52 -8.77 -3.76
C LEU A 20 -0.27 -8.13 -4.90
N GLU A 21 0.38 -7.55 -5.91
CA GLU A 21 -0.34 -7.06 -7.07
C GLU A 21 -1.07 -8.17 -7.81
N PHE A 22 -0.38 -9.29 -8.04
CA PHE A 22 -0.92 -10.43 -8.77
C PHE A 22 -2.02 -11.13 -7.99
N VAL A 23 -1.83 -11.33 -6.68
CA VAL A 23 -2.79 -12.03 -5.82
C VAL A 23 -4.03 -11.17 -5.52
N PHE A 24 -3.85 -9.88 -5.22
CA PHE A 24 -4.94 -9.02 -4.76
C PHE A 24 -5.50 -8.09 -5.83
N ARG A 25 -4.98 -8.14 -7.07
CA ARG A 25 -5.36 -7.25 -8.18
C ARG A 25 -5.35 -5.78 -7.74
N ALA A 26 -4.29 -5.34 -7.09
CA ALA A 26 -4.20 -3.98 -6.55
C ALA A 26 -4.31 -2.88 -7.64
N ARG A 27 -4.22 -3.22 -8.94
CA ARG A 27 -4.35 -2.33 -10.12
C ARG A 27 -3.44 -1.10 -10.09
N VAL A 28 -2.41 -1.10 -9.25
CA VAL A 28 -1.49 0.01 -9.07
C VAL A 28 -0.74 0.31 -10.37
N TYR A 29 -0.31 -0.73 -11.10
CA TYR A 29 0.36 -0.57 -12.38
C TYR A 29 -0.61 -0.31 -13.55
N ARG A 30 -1.93 -0.37 -13.32
CA ARG A 30 -2.92 -0.01 -14.36
C ARG A 30 -3.10 1.50 -14.52
N ARG A 31 -2.57 2.32 -13.60
CA ARG A 31 -2.63 3.79 -13.66
C ARG A 31 -1.25 4.41 -13.46
N PRO A 32 -0.28 4.12 -14.34
CA PRO A 32 1.11 4.52 -14.15
C PRO A 32 1.26 6.04 -14.01
N LEU A 33 0.46 6.83 -14.74
CA LEU A 33 0.49 8.30 -14.64
C LEU A 33 0.09 8.82 -13.25
N LEU A 34 -0.89 8.19 -12.59
CA LEU A 34 -1.32 8.60 -11.24
C LEU A 34 -0.24 8.21 -10.23
N THR A 35 0.27 6.99 -10.33
CA THR A 35 1.33 6.46 -9.47
C THR A 35 2.59 7.34 -9.59
N LEU A 36 2.99 7.71 -10.80
CA LEU A 36 4.11 8.61 -11.05
C LEU A 36 3.87 10.01 -10.48
N ARG A 37 2.64 10.54 -10.52
CA ARG A 37 2.33 11.83 -9.88
C ARG A 37 2.44 11.75 -8.36
N VAL A 38 1.94 10.70 -7.74
CA VAL A 38 2.05 10.50 -6.28
C VAL A 38 3.52 10.37 -5.88
N ILE A 39 4.26 9.50 -6.56
CA ILE A 39 5.70 9.34 -6.33
C ILE A 39 6.43 10.66 -6.56
N GLY A 40 6.11 11.40 -7.63
CA GLY A 40 6.73 12.68 -7.93
C GLY A 40 6.50 13.72 -6.84
N VAL A 41 5.27 13.84 -6.32
CA VAL A 41 4.96 14.75 -5.20
C VAL A 41 5.73 14.35 -3.95
N VAL A 42 5.77 13.06 -3.61
CA VAL A 42 6.52 12.55 -2.45
C VAL A 42 8.01 12.83 -2.62
N LEU A 43 8.58 12.49 -3.78
CA LEU A 43 10.00 12.68 -4.08
C LEU A 43 10.39 14.15 -4.02
N VAL A 44 9.57 15.06 -4.55
CA VAL A 44 9.86 16.50 -4.50
C VAL A 44 9.82 17.02 -3.06
N LEU A 45 8.75 16.74 -2.32
CA LEU A 45 8.57 17.28 -0.97
C LEU A 45 9.58 16.70 0.02
N PHE A 46 9.69 15.37 0.07
CA PHE A 46 10.57 14.71 1.02
C PHE A 46 12.03 14.77 0.57
N GLY A 47 12.31 14.63 -0.73
CA GLY A 47 13.67 14.77 -1.25
C GLY A 47 14.23 16.18 -1.02
N ALA A 48 13.45 17.24 -1.25
CA ALA A 48 13.89 18.61 -0.95
C ALA A 48 14.15 18.80 0.54
N TRP A 49 13.28 18.27 1.41
CA TRP A 49 13.49 18.31 2.86
C TRP A 49 14.76 17.54 3.27
N ASP A 50 15.00 16.39 2.65
CA ASP A 50 16.15 15.53 2.96
C ASP A 50 17.47 16.20 2.60
N VAL A 51 17.55 16.85 1.42
CA VAL A 51 18.70 17.69 1.03
C VAL A 51 18.95 18.80 2.05
N ILE A 52 17.89 19.49 2.50
CA ILE A 52 18.02 20.58 3.49
C ILE A 52 18.55 20.04 4.81
N ALA A 53 18.03 18.91 5.28
CA ALA A 53 18.42 18.30 6.54
C ALA A 53 19.87 17.77 6.50
N TYR A 54 20.29 17.20 5.37
CA TYR A 54 21.67 16.81 5.12
C TYR A 54 22.62 18.01 5.18
N HIS A 55 22.31 19.10 4.46
CA HIS A 55 23.13 20.31 4.47
C HIS A 55 23.17 21.01 5.83
N ARG A 56 22.13 20.85 6.65
CA ARG A 56 22.11 21.36 8.04
C ARG A 56 22.80 20.45 9.05
N GLY A 57 23.34 19.31 8.62
CA GLY A 57 24.02 18.37 9.50
C GLY A 57 23.08 17.68 10.50
N HIS A 58 21.77 17.64 10.21
CA HIS A 58 20.82 16.88 11.04
C HIS A 58 21.14 15.38 11.02
N TRP A 59 21.69 14.90 9.92
CA TRP A 59 22.13 13.53 9.72
C TRP A 59 23.18 13.46 8.61
N THR A 60 24.09 12.49 8.73
CA THR A 60 25.20 12.25 7.80
C THR A 60 25.03 10.90 7.13
N TYR A 61 25.26 10.82 5.81
CA TYR A 61 25.28 9.55 5.10
C TYR A 61 26.66 8.91 5.19
N ASP A 62 26.73 7.70 5.73
CA ASP A 62 27.96 6.90 5.74
C ASP A 62 28.14 6.22 4.38
N ALA A 63 29.11 6.70 3.60
CA ALA A 63 29.44 6.20 2.25
C ALA A 63 29.78 4.69 2.22
N GLN A 64 29.99 4.05 3.37
CA GLN A 64 30.28 2.62 3.48
C GLN A 64 29.07 1.72 3.12
N TYR A 65 27.84 2.24 3.22
CA TYR A 65 26.62 1.46 2.97
C TYR A 65 26.00 1.71 1.59
N PHE A 66 26.43 2.77 0.90
CA PHE A 66 25.92 3.21 -0.40
C PHE A 66 26.88 2.80 -1.53
N LEU A 67 26.38 2.76 -2.77
CA LEU A 67 27.18 2.51 -3.97
C LEU A 67 28.23 3.61 -4.26
N GLY A 68 28.22 4.71 -3.49
CA GLY A 68 29.09 5.86 -3.71
C GLY A 68 28.62 6.79 -4.85
N ILE A 69 27.48 6.49 -5.48
CA ILE A 69 26.89 7.34 -6.52
C ILE A 69 26.05 8.43 -5.82
N SER A 70 26.55 9.66 -5.84
CA SER A 70 25.87 10.82 -5.30
C SER A 70 25.24 11.64 -6.43
N ILE A 71 24.00 12.09 -6.22
CA ILE A 71 23.29 13.00 -7.13
C ILE A 71 23.48 14.46 -6.69
N PRO A 72 23.16 15.45 -7.56
CA PRO A 72 23.25 16.87 -7.22
C PRO A 72 22.49 17.18 -5.92
N GLY A 73 23.18 17.75 -4.93
CA GLY A 73 22.65 17.95 -3.58
C GLY A 73 23.20 16.99 -2.51
N GLY A 74 24.10 16.08 -2.87
CA GLY A 74 24.83 15.21 -1.93
C GLY A 74 24.04 13.99 -1.47
N LEU A 75 22.85 13.75 -2.03
CA LEU A 75 22.04 12.57 -1.73
C LEU A 75 22.60 11.31 -2.41
N PRO A 76 22.62 10.16 -1.73
CA PRO A 76 22.85 8.87 -2.38
C PRO A 76 21.73 8.53 -3.37
N LEU A 77 22.06 7.79 -4.44
CA LEU A 77 21.06 7.26 -5.38
C LEU A 77 19.98 6.42 -4.67
N GLU A 78 20.38 5.73 -3.61
CA GLU A 78 19.54 4.86 -2.80
C GLU A 78 18.39 5.61 -2.11
N GLU A 79 18.56 6.90 -1.77
CA GLU A 79 17.49 7.72 -1.19
C GLU A 79 16.37 8.00 -2.20
N ILE A 80 16.72 8.23 -3.47
CA ILE A 80 15.71 8.36 -4.53
C ILE A 80 14.96 7.05 -4.72
N LEU A 81 15.67 5.93 -4.73
CA LEU A 81 15.04 4.61 -4.81
C LEU A 81 14.15 4.33 -3.61
N PHE A 82 14.50 4.80 -2.42
CA PHE A 82 13.65 4.76 -1.24
C PHE A 82 12.35 5.56 -1.42
N PHE A 83 12.44 6.81 -1.89
CA PHE A 83 11.26 7.65 -2.16
C PHE A 83 10.35 7.10 -3.27
N VAL A 84 10.86 6.20 -4.12
CA VAL A 84 10.06 5.49 -5.11
C VAL A 84 9.48 4.19 -4.53
N ALA A 85 10.31 3.38 -3.89
CA ALA A 85 9.95 2.06 -3.41
C ALA A 85 8.92 2.12 -2.28
N ILE A 86 9.08 3.02 -1.30
CA ILE A 86 8.19 3.10 -0.15
C ILE A 86 6.75 3.45 -0.54
N PRO A 87 6.47 4.49 -1.34
CA PRO A 87 5.11 4.76 -1.80
C PRO A 87 4.52 3.63 -2.65
N LEU A 88 5.32 2.93 -3.45
CA LEU A 88 4.86 1.76 -4.21
C LEU A 88 4.44 0.63 -3.27
N CYS A 89 5.29 0.26 -2.31
CA CYS A 89 5.01 -0.75 -1.30
C CYS A 89 3.74 -0.40 -0.50
N ALA A 90 3.60 0.87 -0.09
CA ALA A 90 2.43 1.37 0.63
C ALA A 90 1.15 1.23 -0.20
N LEU A 91 1.19 1.62 -1.48
CA LEU A 91 0.02 1.58 -2.37
C LEU A 91 -0.41 0.14 -2.69
N LEU A 92 0.56 -0.76 -2.92
CA LEU A 92 0.31 -2.19 -3.10
C LEU A 92 -0.32 -2.83 -1.85
N THR A 93 0.22 -2.51 -0.68
CA THR A 93 -0.29 -3.01 0.61
C THR A 93 -1.71 -2.49 0.88
N TYR A 94 -1.97 -1.20 0.63
CA TYR A 94 -3.29 -0.61 0.78
C TYR A 94 -4.33 -1.30 -0.12
N GLY A 95 -3.96 -1.58 -1.38
CA GLY A 95 -4.80 -2.35 -2.30
C GLY A 95 -5.11 -3.76 -1.80
N ALA A 96 -4.10 -4.47 -1.27
CA ALA A 96 -4.27 -5.80 -0.70
C ALA A 96 -5.23 -5.81 0.50
N VAL A 97 -5.04 -4.88 1.45
CA VAL A 97 -5.92 -4.74 2.63
C VAL A 97 -7.36 -4.42 2.21
N GLY A 98 -7.55 -3.54 1.23
CA GLY A 98 -8.86 -3.22 0.68
C GLY A 98 -9.59 -4.44 0.10
N THR A 99 -8.87 -5.28 -0.66
CA THR A 99 -9.40 -6.54 -1.22
C THR A 99 -9.77 -7.53 -0.11
N CYS A 100 -8.89 -7.74 0.87
CA CYS A 100 -9.13 -8.61 2.03
C CYS A 100 -10.37 -8.18 2.81
N LEU A 101 -10.50 -6.88 3.10
CA LEU A 101 -11.66 -6.36 3.82
C LEU A 101 -12.95 -6.50 3.01
N GLY A 102 -12.88 -6.35 1.68
CA GLY A 102 -13.98 -6.63 0.77
C GLY A 102 -14.44 -8.09 0.80
N TRP A 103 -13.51 -9.05 0.86
CA TRP A 103 -13.84 -10.48 1.04
C TRP A 103 -14.49 -10.74 2.40
N LEU A 104 -13.94 -10.19 3.48
CA LEU A 104 -14.51 -10.34 4.82
C LEU A 104 -15.96 -9.82 4.90
N ARG A 105 -16.24 -8.66 4.30
CA ARG A 105 -17.60 -8.10 4.23
C ARG A 105 -18.55 -9.01 3.45
N ARG A 106 -18.10 -9.64 2.36
CA ARG A 106 -18.91 -10.60 1.58
C ARG A 106 -19.23 -11.86 2.39
N LEU A 107 -18.24 -12.42 3.08
CA LEU A 107 -18.43 -13.58 3.95
C LEU A 107 -19.49 -13.29 5.03
N ARG A 108 -19.35 -12.18 5.76
CA ARG A 108 -20.32 -11.77 6.80
C ARG A 108 -21.75 -11.60 6.27
N ARG A 109 -21.92 -11.06 5.05
CA ARG A 109 -23.24 -10.93 4.41
C ARG A 109 -23.83 -12.29 4.02
N GLY A 110 -23.01 -13.22 3.52
CA GLY A 110 -23.45 -14.58 3.16
C GLY A 110 -23.91 -15.37 4.39
N THR A 111 -23.17 -15.29 5.50
CA THR A 111 -23.57 -15.93 6.77
C THR A 111 -24.87 -15.34 7.33
N GLY A 112 -25.04 -14.01 7.25
CA GLY A 112 -26.28 -13.36 7.68
C GLY A 112 -27.49 -13.65 6.78
N ALA A 113 -27.26 -13.94 5.49
CA ALA A 113 -28.31 -14.36 4.56
C ALA A 113 -28.74 -15.82 4.78
N LEU A 114 -27.81 -16.71 5.13
CA LEU A 114 -28.12 -18.10 5.51
C LEU A 114 -28.83 -18.18 6.87
N ALA A 115 -28.48 -17.30 7.81
CA ALA A 115 -29.15 -17.23 9.12
C ALA A 115 -30.59 -16.69 9.03
N ARG A 116 -30.90 -15.87 8.02
CA ARG A 116 -32.28 -15.55 7.66
C ARG A 116 -32.80 -16.66 6.74
N GLY A 117 -33.28 -17.75 7.33
CA GLY A 117 -33.92 -18.84 6.59
C GLY A 117 -35.00 -18.32 5.61
N PRO A 118 -35.40 -19.14 4.60
CA PRO A 118 -36.37 -18.73 3.60
C PRO A 118 -37.58 -18.11 4.29
N ARG A 119 -37.89 -16.84 3.96
CA ARG A 119 -39.16 -16.26 4.40
C ARG A 119 -40.25 -17.09 3.76
N ASP A 120 -40.96 -17.88 4.56
CA ASP A 120 -42.09 -18.66 4.10
C ASP A 120 -43.13 -17.68 3.53
N PRO A 121 -43.41 -17.71 2.21
CA PRO A 121 -44.43 -16.86 1.59
C PRO A 121 -45.84 -17.20 2.09
N ARG A 122 -46.01 -18.33 2.79
CA ARG A 122 -47.27 -18.83 3.32
C ARG A 122 -47.46 -18.57 4.81
N ALA A 123 -46.61 -17.77 5.45
CA ALA A 123 -46.87 -17.31 6.81
C ALA A 123 -48.27 -16.67 6.83
N PRO A 124 -49.27 -17.28 7.51
CA PRO A 124 -50.62 -16.78 7.50
C PRO A 124 -50.57 -15.36 8.06
N GLY A 125 -51.11 -14.39 7.31
CA GLY A 125 -51.38 -13.08 7.87
C GLY A 125 -52.11 -13.30 9.19
N ALA A 126 -51.55 -12.78 10.28
CA ALA A 126 -52.16 -12.86 11.59
C ALA A 126 -53.59 -12.33 11.44
N GLY A 127 -54.53 -13.26 11.37
CA GLY A 127 -55.94 -12.99 11.18
C GLY A 127 -56.47 -12.18 12.36
N GLU A 128 -57.51 -11.42 12.06
CA GLU A 128 -58.44 -10.82 13.00
C GLU A 128 -58.41 -11.48 14.40
N GLY A 129 -58.07 -10.68 15.41
CA GLY A 129 -58.51 -10.94 16.76
C GLY A 129 -59.94 -10.42 16.93
N PRO A 130 -60.93 -11.26 17.28
CA PRO A 130 -62.28 -10.80 17.53
C PRO A 130 -62.44 -10.48 19.01
N HIS A 131 -62.38 -9.20 19.41
CA HIS A 131 -62.83 -8.79 20.74
C HIS A 131 -63.41 -7.37 20.74
N ALA A 132 -64.74 -7.35 20.89
CA ALA A 132 -65.59 -6.40 21.61
C ALA A 132 -65.71 -4.95 21.12
#